data_AF-A0A967HY41-F1
#
_entry.id   AF-A0A967HY41-F1
#
_cell.length_a   1.000
_cell.length_b   1.000
_cell.length_c   1.000
_cell.angle_alpha   90.00
_cell.angle_beta   90.00
_cell.angle_gamma   90.00
#
_symmetry.space_group_name_H-M   'P 1'
#
loop_
_entity.id
_entity.type
_entity.pdbx_description
1 polymer ?
#
loop_
_entity_poly.entity_id
_entity_poly.type
_entity_poly.pdbx_seq_one_letter_code
_entity_poly.pdbx_strand_id
1 'polypeptide(L)'
;STAQLIEEYPGDYNYFLTNGWVLFAFTNHRQFLILKRSKKLEGGLMLTTLARGLSDERWLRLAKSTSKRGLLLMISGTDVIFSQTL
;
A
#
# COMPACT_ATOMS: atom_id res chain seq x y z
N SER A 1 4.22 -17.07 -3.30
CA SER A 1 3.13 -16.20 -2.80
C SER A 1 3.72 -15.15 -1.86
N THR A 2 3.00 -14.07 -1.50
CA THR A 2 3.52 -13.08 -0.53
C THR A 2 3.85 -13.72 0.83
N ALA A 3 3.09 -14.73 1.26
CA ALA A 3 3.37 -15.46 2.49
C ALA A 3 4.75 -16.16 2.45
N GLN A 4 5.10 -16.79 1.32
CA GLN A 4 6.42 -17.40 1.14
C GLN A 4 7.55 -16.36 1.16
N LEU A 5 7.35 -15.20 0.52
CA LEU A 5 8.36 -14.13 0.55
C LEU A 5 8.64 -13.63 1.98
N ILE A 6 7.61 -13.54 2.83
CA ILE A 6 7.78 -13.16 4.23
C ILE A 6 8.58 -14.21 5.01
N GLU A 7 8.38 -15.48 4.70
CA GLU A 7 9.05 -16.60 5.37
C GLU A 7 10.51 -16.76 4.93
N GLU A 8 10.77 -16.62 3.62
CA GLU A 8 12.11 -16.76 3.05
C GLU A 8 13.01 -15.55 3.30
N TYR A 9 12.43 -14.36 3.36
CA TYR A 9 13.16 -13.09 3.50
C TYR A 9 12.67 -12.36 4.75
N PRO A 10 13.17 -12.72 5.95
CA PRO A 10 12.81 -12.05 7.18
C PRO A 10 13.37 -10.61 7.21
N GLY A 11 12.61 -9.70 7.81
CA GLY A 11 13.00 -8.29 7.96
C GLY A 11 11.86 -7.34 7.61
N ASP A 12 12.16 -6.04 7.66
CA ASP A 12 11.21 -4.95 7.44
C ASP A 12 11.36 -4.37 6.04
N TYR A 13 10.34 -4.52 5.20
CA TYR A 13 10.37 -4.07 3.81
C TYR A 13 8.98 -3.69 3.28
N ASN A 14 9.02 -2.98 2.17
CA ASN A 14 7.88 -2.73 1.32
C ASN A 14 8.25 -3.17 -0.08
N TYR A 15 7.29 -3.65 -0.86
CA TYR A 15 7.51 -3.86 -2.29
C TYR A 15 6.29 -3.41 -3.09
N PHE A 16 6.56 -3.06 -4.34
CA PHE A 16 5.56 -2.75 -5.35
C PHE A 16 5.78 -3.69 -6.54
N LEU A 17 4.71 -4.36 -6.94
CA LEU A 17 4.71 -5.24 -8.11
C LEU A 17 3.58 -4.79 -9.03
N THR A 18 3.87 -4.61 -10.31
CA THR A 18 2.87 -4.20 -11.30
C THR A 18 3.05 -4.90 -12.62
N ASN A 19 1.95 -5.09 -13.34
CA ASN A 19 1.91 -5.56 -14.72
C ASN A 19 1.45 -4.46 -15.69
N GLY A 20 1.46 -3.19 -15.27
CA GLY A 20 0.98 -2.04 -16.04
C GLY A 20 -0.51 -1.72 -15.86
N TRP A 21 -1.32 -2.67 -15.39
CA TRP A 21 -2.77 -2.48 -15.19
C TRP A 21 -3.16 -2.51 -13.72
N VAL A 22 -2.50 -3.37 -12.96
CA VAL A 22 -2.71 -3.56 -11.52
C VAL A 22 -1.41 -3.27 -10.79
N LEU A 23 -1.52 -2.58 -9.65
CA LEU A 23 -0.44 -2.40 -8.69
C LEU A 23 -0.74 -3.22 -7.43
N PHE A 24 0.17 -4.13 -7.11
CA PHE A 24 0.23 -4.79 -5.81
C PHE A 24 1.21 -4.04 -4.91
N ALA A 25 0.75 -3.58 -3.76
CA ALA A 25 1.57 -2.86 -2.78
C ALA A 25 1.59 -3.62 -1.45
N PHE A 26 2.77 -4.05 -1.02
CA PHE A 26 2.94 -4.79 0.23
C PHE A 26 3.76 -4.00 1.25
N THR A 27 3.38 -4.11 2.52
CA THR A 27 4.16 -3.64 3.66
C THR A 27 4.07 -4.59 4.84
N ASN A 28 5.20 -4.90 5.48
CA ASN A 28 5.26 -5.45 6.83
C ASN A 28 5.84 -4.48 7.88
N HIS A 29 6.25 -3.29 7.44
CA HIS A 29 7.01 -2.35 8.26
C HIS A 29 6.18 -1.11 8.62
N ARG A 30 5.89 -0.23 7.65
CA ARG A 30 5.19 1.05 7.88
C ARG A 30 3.79 1.04 7.27
N GLN A 31 2.85 1.80 7.83
CA GLN A 31 1.56 2.00 7.19
C GLN A 31 1.74 2.59 5.78
N PHE A 32 0.79 2.29 4.91
CA PHE A 32 0.55 3.10 3.73
C PHE A 32 -0.42 4.23 4.04
N LEU A 33 -0.11 5.41 3.53
CA LEU A 33 -1.09 6.46 3.33
C LEU A 33 -1.43 6.54 1.85
N ILE A 34 -2.72 6.60 1.55
CA ILE A 34 -3.23 6.71 0.18
C ILE A 34 -4.01 8.01 0.03
N LEU A 35 -3.67 8.76 -1.01
CA LEU A 35 -4.47 9.87 -1.51
C LEU A 35 -5.14 9.42 -2.81
N LYS A 36 -6.47 9.43 -2.82
CA LYS A 36 -7.28 9.06 -3.99
C LYS A 36 -7.83 10.32 -4.65
N ARG A 37 -7.93 10.31 -5.98
CA ARG A 37 -8.64 11.31 -6.78
C ARG A 37 -8.18 12.75 -6.49
N SER A 38 -6.88 12.94 -6.25
CA SER A 38 -6.36 14.29 -6.07
C SER A 38 -6.53 15.07 -7.37
N LYS A 39 -7.18 16.23 -7.30
CA LYS A 39 -7.31 17.14 -8.45
C LYS A 39 -5.95 17.64 -8.94
N LYS A 40 -4.94 17.69 -8.06
CA LYS A 40 -3.57 18.10 -8.39
C LYS A 40 -2.78 17.01 -9.12
N LEU A 41 -3.22 15.76 -9.02
CA LEU A 41 -2.59 14.60 -9.67
C LEU A 41 -3.44 14.09 -10.82
N GLU A 42 -4.23 14.96 -11.46
CA GLU A 42 -5.09 14.61 -12.60
C GLU A 42 -6.04 13.43 -12.31
N GLY A 43 -6.49 13.32 -11.06
CA GLY A 43 -7.35 12.21 -10.63
C GLY A 43 -6.61 10.92 -10.29
N GLY A 44 -5.27 10.91 -10.32
CA GLY A 44 -4.42 9.77 -9.97
C GLY A 44 -4.45 9.36 -8.49
N LEU A 45 -3.80 8.24 -8.20
CA LEU A 45 -3.61 7.70 -6.84
C LEU A 45 -2.16 7.86 -6.43
N MET A 46 -1.95 8.36 -5.22
CA MET A 46 -0.64 8.42 -4.59
C MET A 46 -0.62 7.54 -3.36
N LEU A 47 0.49 6.82 -3.18
CA LEU A 47 0.74 5.97 -2.03
C LEU A 47 2.11 6.31 -1.45
N THR A 48 2.19 6.44 -0.13
CA THR A 48 3.43 6.74 0.59
C THR A 48 3.51 6.01 1.92
N THR A 49 4.71 5.79 2.43
CA THR A 49 4.97 5.24 3.77
C THR A 49 5.17 6.33 4.83
N LEU A 50 5.17 7.61 4.43
CA LEU A 50 5.28 8.74 5.34
C LEU A 50 4.01 8.86 6.19
N ALA A 51 4.19 9.00 7.51
CA ALA A 51 3.08 9.00 8.47
C ALA A 51 2.14 10.21 8.39
N ARG A 52 2.57 11.31 7.75
CA ARG A 52 1.81 12.56 7.64
C ARG A 52 1.31 12.85 6.22
N GLY A 53 1.62 11.99 5.26
CA GLY A 53 1.36 12.26 3.84
C GLY A 53 2.36 13.27 3.29
N LEU A 54 2.07 13.77 2.09
CA LEU A 54 2.90 14.74 1.35
C LEU A 54 2.19 16.09 1.15
N SER A 55 1.00 16.26 1.70
CA SER A 55 0.18 17.46 1.61
C SER A 55 -0.87 17.48 2.72
N ASP A 56 -1.53 18.61 2.90
CA ASP A 56 -2.66 18.77 3.83
C ASP A 56 -3.98 18.17 3.29
N GLU A 57 -3.94 17.43 2.19
CA GLU A 57 -5.11 16.72 1.67
C GLU A 57 -5.53 15.56 2.61
N ARG A 58 -6.73 15.02 2.38
CA ARG A 58 -7.24 13.91 3.18
C ARG A 58 -6.61 12.59 2.75
N TRP A 59 -5.55 12.19 3.44
CA TRP A 59 -4.92 10.88 3.29
C TRP A 59 -5.67 9.79 4.06
N LEU A 60 -5.87 8.63 3.43
CA LEU A 60 -6.40 7.43 4.05
C LEU A 60 -5.25 6.56 4.56
N ARG A 61 -5.29 6.23 5.85
CA ARG A 61 -4.30 5.34 6.47
C ARG A 61 -4.71 3.88 6.34
N LEU A 62 -3.82 3.07 5.78
CA LEU A 62 -3.93 1.62 5.66
C LEU A 62 -2.73 0.97 6.33
N ALA A 63 -2.98 0.21 7.39
CA ALA A 63 -1.93 -0.44 8.17
C ALA A 63 -2.32 -1.89 8.43
N LYS A 64 -1.31 -2.76 8.59
CA LYS A 64 -1.53 -4.11 9.11
C LYS A 64 -2.10 -4.03 10.53
N SER A 65 -2.94 -4.99 10.92
CA SER A 65 -3.29 -5.12 12.32
C SER A 65 -2.08 -5.61 13.13
N THR A 66 -2.09 -5.36 14.43
CA THR A 66 -0.93 -5.62 15.33
C THR A 66 -0.50 -7.08 15.35
N SER A 67 -1.42 -8.02 15.14
CA SER A 67 -1.15 -9.47 15.13
C SER A 67 -0.75 -10.03 13.76
N LYS A 68 -0.60 -9.20 12.74
CA LYS A 68 -0.38 -9.63 11.35
C LYS A 68 1.05 -9.37 10.87
N ARG A 69 1.52 -10.27 10.01
CA ARG A 69 2.85 -10.26 9.39
C ARG A 69 2.96 -9.22 8.28
N GLY A 70 1.86 -8.82 7.66
CA GLY A 70 1.89 -7.74 6.67
C GLY A 70 0.52 -7.35 6.13
N LEU A 71 0.52 -6.38 5.22
CA LEU A 71 -0.64 -5.90 4.48
C LEU A 71 -0.30 -5.89 2.98
N LEU A 72 -1.12 -6.56 2.18
CA LEU A 72 -1.08 -6.56 0.73
C LEU A 72 -2.31 -5.82 0.18
N LEU A 73 -2.08 -4.83 -0.68
CA LEU A 73 -3.10 -4.11 -1.42
C LEU A 73 -3.05 -4.48 -2.89
N MET A 74 -4.21 -4.55 -3.54
CA MET A 74 -4.35 -4.61 -4.99
C MET A 74 -5.09 -3.36 -5.45
N ILE A 75 -4.49 -2.63 -6.38
CA ILE A 75 -4.96 -1.33 -6.85
C ILE A 75 -5.10 -1.39 -8.37
N SER A 76 -6.22 -0.89 -8.89
CA SER A 76 -6.42 -0.69 -10.34
C SER A 76 -6.94 0.72 -10.57
N GLY A 77 -6.32 1.45 -11.49
CA GLY A 77 -6.55 2.88 -11.65
C GLY A 77 -6.34 3.63 -10.34
N THR A 78 -7.42 4.13 -9.74
CA THR A 78 -7.37 4.85 -8.45
C THR A 78 -8.10 4.17 -7.30
N ASP A 79 -8.55 2.95 -7.54
CA ASP A 79 -9.35 2.19 -6.60
C ASP A 79 -8.53 1.05 -6.00
N VAL A 80 -8.63 0.93 -4.67
CA VAL A 80 -8.12 -0.23 -3.94
C VAL A 80 -9.21 -1.30 -4.07
N ILE A 81 -8.94 -2.32 -4.87
CA ILE A 81 -9.90 -3.40 -5.16
C ILE A 81 -9.87 -4.43 -4.02
N PHE A 82 -8.70 -4.68 -3.46
CA PHE A 82 -8.50 -5.72 -2.47
C PHE A 82 -7.45 -5.33 -1.43
N SER A 83 -7.68 -5.77 -0.20
CA SER A 83 -6.80 -5.56 0.95
C SER A 83 -6.76 -6.85 1.76
N GLN A 84 -5.57 -7.44 1.88
CA GLN A 84 -5.35 -8.67 2.64
C GLN A 84 -4.27 -8.46 3.70
N THR A 85 -4.64 -8.69 4.94
CA THR A 85 -3.68 -8.88 6.03
C THR A 85 -3.18 -10.32 6.06
N LEU A 86 -1.86 -10.48 6.10
CA LEU A 86 -1.14 -11.76 6.12
C LEU A 86 -0.61 -12.08 7.51
#